data_AF-A0A2P5B5E1-F1
#
_entry.id   AF-A0A2P5B5E1-F1
#
_cell.length_a   1.000
_cell.length_b   1.000
_cell.length_c   1.000
_cell.angle_alpha   90.00
_cell.angle_beta   90.00
_cell.angle_gamma   90.00
#
_symmetry.space_group_name_H-M   'P 1'
#
loop_
_entity.id
_entity.type
_entity.pdbx_description
1 polymer ?
#
loop_
_entity_poly.entity_id
_entity_poly.type
_entity_poly.pdbx_seq_one_letter_code
_entity_poly.pdbx_strand_id
1 'polypeptide(L)'
;MGTQAPTNNYEEEWISYSTIAWGASAEKGVQKDVDYGYKAKSDAGKVFNFLTALGDVAFAYAGHNVVLEIQATIPSTPEKPSKGPMWRGVIVAYIVVALCYFPVAFIGYWVFGNKVEDNILVSLEKPTWLIAMANMFVVIHVIGSYQIYAMPVFDMIETVLVKKLNFRPSFMLRFITRNIYVAFTMFVGMTFPFFGGLLGFFGGFAFAPTTYFLPCIMWLAIYKPKKFSLSWWTNWICIVLGLLLMTLAPIGGLRQIILSAKGYKFYS
;
A
#
# COMPACT_ATOMS: atom_id res chain seq x y z
N MET A 1 22.65 -17.04 22.92
CA MET A 1 23.35 -15.86 22.35
C MET A 1 22.70 -15.56 21.01
N GLY A 2 21.73 -14.64 20.98
CA GLY A 2 21.16 -14.16 19.73
C GLY A 2 22.10 -13.14 19.13
N THR A 3 22.66 -13.44 17.97
CA THR A 3 23.37 -12.46 17.15
C THR A 3 22.39 -11.35 16.78
N GLN A 4 22.61 -10.15 17.31
CA GLN A 4 21.97 -8.94 16.79
C GLN A 4 22.42 -8.80 15.32
N ALA A 5 21.47 -8.96 14.40
CA ALA A 5 21.68 -8.56 13.01
C ALA A 5 21.95 -7.05 12.98
N PRO A 6 22.84 -6.55 12.11
CA PRO A 6 23.07 -5.12 11.97
C PRO A 6 21.78 -4.47 11.44
N THR A 7 21.11 -3.67 12.28
CA THR A 7 19.78 -3.11 12.01
C THR A 7 19.79 -1.80 11.21
N ASN A 8 20.93 -1.29 10.77
CA ASN A 8 21.01 0.10 10.33
C ASN A 8 21.04 0.32 8.81
N ASN A 9 21.14 -0.71 7.97
CA ASN A 9 21.40 -0.51 6.54
C ASN A 9 20.17 -0.65 5.63
N TYR A 10 19.08 -1.25 6.11
CA TYR A 10 17.87 -1.47 5.28
C TYR A 10 16.88 -0.29 5.35
N GLU A 11 16.95 0.54 6.40
CA GLU A 11 16.06 1.70 6.55
C GLU A 11 16.40 2.87 5.61
N GLU A 12 17.63 2.90 5.09
CA GLU A 12 18.12 3.98 4.22
C GLU A 12 17.56 3.88 2.79
N GLU A 13 17.17 2.69 2.34
CA GLU A 13 16.83 2.42 0.95
C GLU A 13 15.48 3.03 0.51
N TRP A 14 14.51 3.12 1.42
CA TRP A 14 13.19 3.68 1.06
C TRP A 14 13.18 5.21 1.11
N ILE A 15 13.90 5.79 2.07
CA ILE A 15 14.14 7.23 2.12
C ILE A 15 14.92 7.66 0.87
N SER A 16 15.88 6.84 0.40
CA SER A 16 16.71 7.17 -0.74
C SER A 16 15.92 7.27 -2.05
N TYR A 17 15.06 6.30 -2.41
CA TYR A 17 14.29 6.40 -3.67
C TYR A 17 13.22 7.49 -3.63
N SER A 18 12.56 7.70 -2.49
CA SER A 18 11.61 8.80 -2.33
C SER A 18 12.31 10.16 -2.49
N THR A 19 13.51 10.29 -1.92
CA THR A 19 14.34 11.49 -2.04
C THR A 19 14.82 11.71 -3.46
N ILE A 20 15.21 10.65 -4.16
CA ILE A 20 15.53 10.72 -5.59
C ILE A 20 14.30 11.17 -6.39
N ALA A 21 13.11 10.64 -6.12
CA ALA A 21 11.90 10.96 -6.86
C ALA A 21 11.54 12.45 -6.76
N TRP A 22 11.45 13.02 -5.55
CA TRP A 22 11.11 14.43 -5.40
C TRP A 22 12.29 15.35 -5.72
N GLY A 23 13.53 14.96 -5.38
CA GLY A 23 14.73 15.74 -5.65
C GLY A 23 15.01 15.89 -7.14
N ALA A 24 14.94 14.79 -7.90
CA ALA A 24 15.07 14.83 -9.36
C ALA A 24 13.92 15.60 -10.01
N SER A 25 12.70 15.52 -9.46
CA SER A 25 11.57 16.31 -9.93
C SER A 25 11.84 17.81 -9.73
N ALA A 26 12.30 18.21 -8.53
CA ALA A 26 12.64 19.59 -8.22
C ALA A 26 13.75 20.13 -9.14
N GLU A 27 14.80 19.34 -9.39
CA GLU A 27 15.90 19.70 -10.28
C GLU A 27 15.45 19.84 -11.73
N LYS A 28 14.54 18.98 -12.22
CA LYS A 28 13.98 19.07 -13.58
C LYS A 28 13.25 20.39 -13.81
N GLY A 29 12.75 21.01 -12.73
CA GLY A 29 12.02 22.27 -12.74
C GLY A 29 10.67 22.16 -13.44
N VAL A 30 9.82 23.19 -13.29
CA VAL A 30 8.49 23.23 -13.89
C VAL A 30 8.58 23.04 -15.41
N GLN A 31 7.86 22.04 -15.94
CA GLN A 31 7.91 21.71 -17.36
C GLN A 31 7.24 22.79 -18.23
N LYS A 32 7.72 22.96 -19.46
CA LYS A 32 7.07 23.83 -20.45
C LYS A 32 5.67 23.28 -20.74
N ASP A 33 4.66 24.15 -20.72
CA ASP A 33 3.24 23.81 -20.89
C ASP A 33 2.67 22.88 -19.80
N VAL A 34 3.00 23.15 -18.54
CA VAL A 34 2.36 22.51 -17.40
C VAL A 34 0.91 23.00 -17.27
N ASP A 35 -0.04 22.06 -17.15
CA ASP A 35 -1.44 22.34 -16.89
C ASP A 35 -1.80 21.79 -15.50
N TYR A 36 -2.30 22.65 -14.62
CA TYR A 36 -2.73 22.27 -13.26
C TYR A 36 -4.24 22.01 -13.16
N GLY A 37 -4.95 22.03 -14.29
CA GLY A 37 -6.36 21.67 -14.38
C GLY A 37 -6.58 20.16 -14.36
N TYR A 38 -7.84 19.73 -14.23
CA TYR A 38 -8.19 18.32 -14.17
C TYR A 38 -7.74 17.53 -15.42
N LYS A 39 -7.18 16.34 -15.20
CA LYS A 39 -6.84 15.36 -16.26
C LYS A 39 -8.05 15.06 -17.15
N ALA A 40 -9.20 14.79 -16.53
CA ALA A 40 -10.44 14.54 -17.26
C ALA A 40 -11.15 15.85 -17.63
N LYS A 41 -11.51 16.01 -18.92
CA LYS A 41 -12.24 17.19 -19.40
C LYS A 41 -13.76 17.10 -19.17
N SER A 42 -14.33 15.88 -19.19
CA SER A 42 -15.74 15.63 -18.86
C SER A 42 -16.00 15.62 -17.35
N ASP A 43 -17.16 16.10 -16.90
CA ASP A 43 -17.52 16.11 -15.47
C ASP A 43 -17.61 14.70 -14.86
N ALA A 44 -18.19 13.74 -15.58
CA ALA A 44 -18.21 12.34 -15.14
C ALA A 44 -16.78 11.81 -14.92
N GLY A 45 -15.86 12.10 -15.84
CA GLY A 45 -14.45 11.72 -15.70
C GLY A 45 -13.77 12.36 -14.48
N LYS A 46 -14.09 13.62 -14.15
CA LYS A 46 -13.56 14.28 -12.94
C LYS A 46 -14.03 13.55 -11.67
N VAL A 47 -15.32 13.21 -11.60
CA VAL A 47 -15.89 12.47 -10.47
C VAL A 47 -15.23 11.10 -10.33
N PHE A 48 -15.12 10.32 -11.41
CA PHE A 48 -14.49 9.00 -11.32
C PHE A 48 -13.01 9.07 -10.94
N ASN A 49 -12.26 10.04 -11.45
CA ASN A 49 -10.86 10.23 -11.04
C ASN A 49 -10.75 10.60 -9.56
N PHE A 50 -11.67 11.42 -9.04
CA PHE A 50 -11.74 11.72 -7.61
C PHE A 50 -12.01 10.46 -6.78
N LEU A 51 -12.93 9.59 -7.24
CA LEU A 51 -13.21 8.33 -6.57
C LEU A 51 -11.99 7.39 -6.56
N THR A 52 -11.27 7.27 -7.68
CA THR A 52 -10.01 6.52 -7.71
C THR A 52 -9.02 7.08 -6.70
N ALA A 53 -8.83 8.41 -6.68
CA ALA A 53 -7.87 9.07 -5.80
C ALA A 53 -8.15 8.81 -4.31
N LEU A 54 -9.43 8.70 -3.91
CA LEU A 54 -9.79 8.28 -2.55
C LEU A 54 -9.26 6.87 -2.22
N GLY A 55 -9.34 5.96 -3.19
CA GLY A 55 -8.77 4.62 -3.10
C GLY A 55 -7.25 4.63 -3.05
N ASP A 56 -6.59 5.44 -3.89
CA ASP A 56 -5.13 5.55 -3.90
C ASP A 56 -4.60 6.04 -2.54
N VAL A 57 -5.26 7.02 -1.94
CA VAL A 57 -4.93 7.50 -0.58
C VAL A 57 -5.16 6.40 0.46
N ALA A 58 -6.26 5.66 0.38
CA ALA A 58 -6.52 4.54 1.30
C ALA A 58 -5.47 3.42 1.17
N PHE A 59 -5.05 3.13 -0.07
CA PHE A 59 -3.99 2.16 -0.36
C PHE A 59 -2.65 2.61 0.23
N ALA A 60 -2.31 3.90 0.10
CA ALA A 60 -1.04 4.45 0.57
C ALA A 60 -0.79 4.22 2.07
N TYR A 61 -1.85 4.06 2.87
CA TYR A 61 -1.76 3.81 4.32
C TYR A 61 -2.17 2.37 4.73
N ALA A 62 -2.03 1.39 3.83
CA ALA A 62 -2.53 0.02 4.03
C ALA A 62 -1.68 -0.91 4.93
N GLY A 63 -0.81 -0.40 5.81
CA GLY A 63 0.10 -1.23 6.63
C GLY A 63 -0.53 -2.02 7.79
N HIS A 64 -1.84 -1.92 7.99
CA HIS A 64 -2.53 -2.48 9.17
C HIS A 64 -2.65 -4.00 9.15
N ASN A 65 -2.61 -4.63 7.97
CA ASN A 65 -2.77 -6.06 7.79
C ASN A 65 -1.55 -6.90 8.25
N VAL A 66 -0.41 -6.25 8.48
CA VAL A 66 0.83 -6.88 8.99
C VAL A 66 1.18 -6.42 10.41
N VAL A 67 0.28 -5.66 11.05
CA VAL A 67 0.52 -5.05 12.36
C VAL A 67 0.75 -6.10 13.45
N LEU A 68 0.03 -7.23 13.38
CA LEU A 68 0.12 -8.29 14.38
C LEU A 68 1.39 -9.11 14.20
N GLU A 69 1.82 -9.31 12.97
CA GLU A 69 3.05 -10.01 12.59
C GLU A 69 4.26 -9.20 13.04
N ILE A 70 4.26 -7.89 12.80
CA ILE A 70 5.30 -6.98 13.31
C ILE A 70 5.29 -7.01 14.84
N GLN A 71 4.12 -6.85 15.46
CA GLN A 71 4.00 -6.81 16.92
C GLN A 71 4.44 -8.13 17.58
N ALA A 72 4.25 -9.28 16.91
CA ALA A 72 4.70 -10.59 17.40
C ALA A 72 6.23 -10.73 17.45
N THR A 73 6.97 -9.94 16.66
CA THR A 73 8.45 -9.92 16.70
C THR A 73 9.01 -9.04 17.81
N ILE A 74 8.21 -8.17 18.42
CA ILE A 74 8.65 -7.27 19.48
C ILE A 74 8.75 -8.06 20.79
N PRO A 75 9.92 -8.07 21.47
CA PRO A 75 10.06 -8.71 22.77
C PRO A 75 9.03 -8.19 23.76
N SER A 76 8.28 -9.10 24.38
CA SER A 76 7.28 -8.76 25.39
C SER A 76 7.32 -9.71 26.57
N THR A 77 7.03 -9.18 27.76
CA THR A 77 6.79 -9.95 28.98
C THR A 77 5.42 -9.55 29.54
N PRO A 78 4.81 -10.33 30.45
CA PRO A 78 3.56 -9.94 31.10
C PRO A 78 3.62 -8.55 31.77
N GLU A 79 4.80 -8.16 32.27
CA GLU A 79 5.06 -6.86 32.90
C GLU A 79 5.34 -5.73 31.88
N LYS A 80 5.79 -6.09 30.67
CA LYS A 80 6.14 -5.15 29.60
C LYS A 80 5.45 -5.56 28.28
N PRO A 81 4.19 -5.15 28.08
CA PRO A 81 3.43 -5.53 26.89
C PRO A 81 4.02 -4.86 25.63
N SER A 82 4.00 -5.59 24.50
CA SER A 82 4.50 -5.11 23.19
C SER A 82 3.71 -3.90 22.66
N LYS A 83 2.50 -3.63 23.17
CA LYS A 83 1.65 -2.50 22.77
C LYS A 83 2.35 -1.14 22.85
N GLY A 84 3.15 -0.91 23.91
CA GLY A 84 3.83 0.37 24.13
C GLY A 84 4.88 0.66 23.04
N PRO A 85 5.88 -0.23 22.87
CA PRO A 85 6.84 -0.12 21.76
C PRO A 85 6.17 -0.10 20.38
N MET A 86 5.14 -0.92 20.16
CA MET A 86 4.40 -0.95 18.90
C MET A 86 3.78 0.41 18.57
N TRP A 87 3.12 1.05 19.54
CA TRP A 87 2.52 2.38 19.35
C TRP A 87 3.55 3.45 18.98
N ARG A 88 4.72 3.44 19.63
CA ARG A 88 5.82 4.36 19.28
C ARG A 88 6.34 4.10 17.87
N GLY A 89 6.52 2.83 17.50
CA GLY A 89 6.92 2.42 16.16
C GLY A 89 5.94 2.91 15.09
N VAL A 90 4.64 2.75 15.33
CA VAL A 90 3.58 3.24 14.41
C VAL A 90 3.65 4.76 14.26
N ILE A 91 3.79 5.53 15.35
CA ILE A 91 3.90 7.00 15.24
C ILE A 91 5.09 7.41 14.37
N VAL A 92 6.27 6.84 14.64
CA VAL A 92 7.47 7.15 13.87
C VAL A 92 7.30 6.75 12.41
N ALA A 93 6.75 5.56 12.14
CA ALA A 93 6.50 5.09 10.78
C ALA A 93 5.57 6.04 10.02
N TYR A 94 4.48 6.51 10.62
CA TYR A 94 3.56 7.45 9.96
C TYR A 94 4.19 8.82 9.71
N ILE A 95 5.07 9.30 10.59
CA ILE A 95 5.85 10.53 10.35
C ILE A 95 6.78 10.34 9.15
N VAL A 96 7.52 9.24 9.10
CA VAL A 96 8.43 8.92 7.99
C VAL A 96 7.65 8.78 6.68
N VAL A 97 6.51 8.09 6.68
CA VAL A 97 5.62 7.97 5.51
C VAL A 97 5.17 9.35 5.03
N ALA A 98 4.74 10.23 5.94
CA ALA A 98 4.36 11.59 5.59
C ALA A 98 5.52 12.38 4.96
N LEU A 99 6.72 12.27 5.52
CA LEU A 99 7.94 12.91 4.98
C LEU A 99 8.36 12.36 3.62
N CYS A 100 8.00 11.11 3.29
CA CYS A 100 8.26 10.54 1.97
C CYS A 100 7.17 10.94 0.96
N TYR A 101 5.89 10.81 1.33
CA TYR A 101 4.78 10.98 0.39
C TYR A 101 4.47 12.43 0.06
N PHE A 102 4.45 13.34 1.04
CA PHE A 102 4.06 14.73 0.79
C PHE A 102 5.02 15.46 -0.16
N PRO A 103 6.37 15.37 0.00
CA PRO A 103 7.28 15.99 -0.96
C PRO A 103 7.11 15.43 -2.37
N VAL A 104 6.98 14.11 -2.53
CA VAL A 104 6.77 13.48 -3.84
C VAL A 104 5.45 13.96 -4.47
N ALA A 105 4.37 14.01 -3.70
CA ALA A 105 3.06 14.46 -4.19
C ALA A 105 3.06 15.95 -4.56
N PHE A 106 3.55 16.82 -3.68
CA PHE A 106 3.53 18.27 -3.90
C PHE A 106 4.52 18.71 -4.97
N ILE A 107 5.78 18.27 -4.89
CA ILE A 107 6.81 18.66 -5.87
C ILE A 107 6.52 17.99 -7.21
N GLY A 108 6.14 16.71 -7.21
CA GLY A 108 5.77 16.00 -8.44
C GLY A 108 4.61 16.67 -9.16
N TYR A 109 3.52 17.01 -8.45
CA TYR A 109 2.40 17.72 -9.06
C TYR A 109 2.77 19.15 -9.47
N TRP A 110 3.59 19.86 -8.69
CA TRP A 110 4.05 21.20 -9.03
C TRP A 110 4.88 21.21 -10.32
N VAL A 111 5.72 20.19 -10.54
CA VAL A 111 6.62 20.09 -11.69
C VAL A 111 5.90 19.60 -12.95
N PHE A 112 5.08 18.55 -12.83
CA PHE A 112 4.47 17.84 -13.96
C PHE A 112 2.99 18.17 -14.18
N GLY A 113 2.31 18.79 -13.22
CA GLY A 113 0.88 19.09 -13.28
C GLY A 113 0.04 17.86 -13.58
N ASN A 114 -0.94 18.02 -14.46
CA ASN A 114 -1.83 16.94 -14.88
C ASN A 114 -1.20 15.92 -15.85
N LYS A 115 0.07 16.09 -16.23
CA LYS A 115 0.82 15.10 -17.02
C LYS A 115 1.58 14.10 -16.16
N VAL A 116 1.52 14.22 -14.83
CA VAL A 116 2.15 13.27 -13.91
C VAL A 116 1.60 11.86 -14.14
N GLU A 117 2.49 10.89 -14.28
CA GLU A 117 2.15 9.46 -14.40
C GLU A 117 1.87 8.86 -13.01
N ASP A 118 1.15 7.73 -12.97
CA ASP A 118 0.85 7.03 -11.71
C ASP A 118 2.14 6.60 -10.98
N ASN A 119 3.21 6.32 -11.74
CA ASN A 119 4.57 6.18 -11.23
C ASN A 119 5.40 7.42 -11.60
N ILE A 120 5.74 8.23 -10.59
CA ILE A 120 6.50 9.48 -10.76
C ILE A 120 7.87 9.26 -11.42
N LEU A 121 8.50 8.09 -11.26
CA LEU A 121 9.79 7.80 -11.90
C LEU A 121 9.68 7.72 -13.43
N VAL A 122 8.50 7.37 -13.95
CA VAL A 122 8.21 7.40 -15.39
C VAL A 122 8.09 8.84 -15.89
N SER A 123 7.58 9.76 -15.06
CA SER A 123 7.44 11.19 -15.39
C SER A 123 8.79 11.91 -15.52
N LEU A 124 9.84 11.39 -14.89
CA LEU A 124 11.18 11.99 -14.91
C LEU A 124 11.82 11.93 -16.30
N GLU A 125 11.63 10.86 -17.08
CA GLU A 125 12.20 10.60 -18.43
C GLU A 125 13.75 10.59 -18.53
N LYS A 126 14.47 11.50 -17.86
CA LYS A 126 15.92 11.66 -17.83
C LYS A 126 16.41 12.21 -16.47
N PRO A 127 17.68 11.97 -16.09
CA PRO A 127 18.64 11.08 -16.73
C PRO A 127 18.36 9.60 -16.40
N THR A 128 18.60 8.71 -17.37
CA THR A 128 18.22 7.29 -17.29
C THR A 128 18.94 6.52 -16.18
N TRP A 129 20.19 6.86 -15.86
CA TRP A 129 20.95 6.21 -14.79
C TRP A 129 20.31 6.44 -13.41
N LEU A 130 19.78 7.64 -13.16
CA LEU A 130 19.14 8.00 -11.90
C LEU A 130 17.80 7.28 -11.72
N ILE A 131 17.03 7.19 -12.81
CA ILE A 131 15.78 6.42 -12.86
C ILE A 131 16.06 4.93 -12.66
N ALA A 132 17.12 4.39 -13.26
CA ALA A 132 17.51 2.99 -13.07
C ALA A 132 17.91 2.69 -11.62
N MET A 133 18.67 3.59 -11.00
CA MET A 133 19.05 3.48 -9.58
C MET A 133 17.83 3.54 -8.65
N ALA A 134 16.91 4.50 -8.89
CA ALA A 134 15.67 4.58 -8.13
C ALA A 134 14.80 3.32 -8.27
N ASN A 135 14.67 2.79 -9.49
CA ASN A 135 13.96 1.53 -9.71
C ASN A 135 14.63 0.34 -9.03
N MET A 136 15.96 0.30 -8.96
CA MET A 136 16.68 -0.75 -8.22
C MET A 136 16.36 -0.72 -6.72
N PHE A 137 16.34 0.47 -6.10
CA PHE A 137 15.92 0.61 -4.70
C PHE A 137 14.44 0.21 -4.51
N VAL A 138 13.55 0.57 -5.43
CA VAL A 138 12.15 0.10 -5.39
C VAL A 138 12.07 -1.42 -5.46
N VAL A 139 12.86 -2.08 -6.30
CA VAL A 139 12.89 -3.55 -6.40
C VAL A 139 13.35 -4.18 -5.09
N ILE A 140 14.47 -3.72 -4.52
CA ILE A 140 14.97 -4.23 -3.24
C ILE A 140 13.91 -4.03 -2.15
N HIS A 141 13.26 -2.85 -2.14
CA HIS A 141 12.20 -2.52 -1.21
C HIS A 141 11.01 -3.48 -1.28
N VAL A 142 10.52 -3.71 -2.49
CA VAL A 142 9.33 -4.54 -2.74
C VAL A 142 9.64 -6.01 -2.45
N ILE A 143 10.85 -6.50 -2.72
CA ILE A 143 11.25 -7.87 -2.35
C ILE A 143 11.16 -8.07 -0.84
N GLY A 144 11.72 -7.15 -0.05
CA GLY A 144 11.65 -7.23 1.42
C GLY A 144 10.21 -7.15 1.93
N SER A 145 9.45 -6.17 1.44
CA SER A 145 8.04 -5.99 1.81
C SER A 145 7.19 -7.21 1.45
N TYR A 146 7.39 -7.79 0.26
CA TYR A 146 6.65 -8.98 -0.18
C TYR A 146 6.79 -10.14 0.81
N GLN A 147 7.99 -10.37 1.38
CA GLN A 147 8.16 -11.45 2.35
C GLN A 147 7.32 -11.25 3.61
N ILE A 148 7.23 -10.01 4.11
CA ILE A 148 6.44 -9.67 5.30
C ILE A 148 4.95 -9.84 5.01
N TYR A 149 4.48 -9.31 3.87
CA TYR A 149 3.06 -9.39 3.48
C TYR A 149 2.61 -10.79 3.08
N ALA A 150 3.49 -11.64 2.56
CA ALA A 150 3.16 -13.00 2.15
C ALA A 150 3.08 -13.98 3.34
N MET A 151 3.73 -13.69 4.48
CA MET A 151 3.74 -14.58 5.64
C MET A 151 2.33 -14.98 6.13
N PRO A 152 1.40 -14.04 6.39
CA PRO A 152 0.04 -14.40 6.81
C PRO A 152 -0.69 -15.28 5.80
N VAL A 153 -0.45 -15.05 4.51
CA VAL A 153 -1.07 -15.83 3.42
C VAL A 153 -0.51 -17.24 3.39
N PHE A 154 0.81 -17.40 3.56
CA PHE A 154 1.45 -18.70 3.67
C PHE A 154 0.92 -19.49 4.88
N ASP A 155 0.79 -18.83 6.03
CA ASP A 155 0.27 -19.47 7.25
C ASP A 155 -1.20 -19.86 7.09
N MET A 156 -2.00 -19.04 6.41
CA MET A 156 -3.40 -19.37 6.10
C MET A 156 -3.50 -20.59 5.18
N ILE A 157 -2.74 -20.62 4.08
CA ILE A 157 -2.73 -21.74 3.12
C ILE A 157 -2.27 -23.02 3.82
N GLU A 158 -1.18 -22.97 4.58
CA GLU A 158 -0.67 -24.12 5.33
C GLU A 158 -1.68 -24.61 6.37
N THR A 159 -2.34 -23.69 7.09
CA THR A 159 -3.37 -24.04 8.08
C THR A 159 -4.53 -24.79 7.42
N VAL A 160 -5.00 -24.36 6.25
CA VAL A 160 -6.06 -25.05 5.51
C VAL A 160 -5.59 -26.43 5.05
N LEU A 161 -4.40 -26.53 4.46
CA LEU A 161 -3.87 -27.79 3.95
C LEU A 161 -3.66 -28.82 5.07
N VAL A 162 -3.08 -28.41 6.19
CA VAL A 162 -2.76 -29.32 7.30
C VAL A 162 -3.99 -29.64 8.14
N LYS A 163 -4.79 -28.63 8.54
CA LYS A 163 -5.89 -28.84 9.48
C LYS A 163 -7.22 -29.24 8.84
N LYS A 164 -7.52 -28.75 7.62
CA LYS A 164 -8.78 -29.07 6.93
C LYS A 164 -8.61 -30.20 5.91
N LEU A 165 -7.48 -30.23 5.20
CA LEU A 165 -7.23 -31.22 4.14
C LEU A 165 -6.32 -32.38 4.60
N ASN A 166 -5.91 -32.40 5.89
CA ASN A 166 -5.14 -33.46 6.53
C ASN A 166 -3.81 -33.80 5.83
N PHE A 167 -3.20 -32.84 5.14
CA PHE A 167 -1.85 -33.02 4.61
C PHE A 167 -0.82 -33.07 5.75
N ARG A 168 0.21 -33.91 5.58
CA ARG A 168 1.30 -33.97 6.55
C ARG A 168 2.14 -32.69 6.47
N PRO A 169 2.38 -31.98 7.59
CA PRO A 169 3.25 -30.82 7.61
C PRO A 169 4.66 -31.28 7.23
N SER A 170 5.16 -30.82 6.09
CA SER A 170 6.46 -31.21 5.56
C SER A 170 7.14 -30.03 4.87
N PHE A 171 8.47 -30.08 4.79
CA PHE A 171 9.24 -29.07 4.07
C PHE A 171 8.80 -28.99 2.59
N MET A 172 8.53 -30.13 1.97
CA MET A 172 8.06 -30.20 0.57
C MET A 172 6.69 -29.54 0.38
N LEU A 173 5.75 -29.74 1.30
CA LEU A 173 4.45 -29.07 1.25
C LEU A 173 4.63 -27.55 1.26
N ARG A 174 5.43 -27.02 2.20
CA ARG A 174 5.71 -25.59 2.30
C ARG A 174 6.42 -25.04 1.07
N PHE A 175 7.39 -25.78 0.55
CA PHE A 175 8.15 -25.37 -0.63
C PHE A 175 7.23 -25.26 -1.85
N ILE A 176 6.40 -26.27 -2.10
CA ILE A 176 5.48 -26.29 -3.24
C ILE A 176 4.43 -25.19 -3.12
N THR A 177 3.78 -25.06 -1.96
CA THR A 177 2.69 -24.09 -1.78
C THR A 177 3.16 -22.65 -1.91
N ARG A 178 4.33 -22.32 -1.35
CA ARG A 178 4.92 -20.98 -1.46
C ARG A 178 5.31 -20.65 -2.90
N ASN A 179 5.94 -21.59 -3.62
CA ASN A 179 6.31 -21.36 -5.02
C ASN A 179 5.08 -21.24 -5.93
N ILE A 180 4.03 -22.05 -5.72
CA ILE A 180 2.77 -21.93 -6.45
C ILE A 180 2.14 -20.56 -6.21
N TYR A 181 2.11 -20.10 -4.96
CA TYR A 181 1.59 -18.78 -4.63
C TYR A 181 2.38 -17.66 -5.32
N VAL A 182 3.71 -17.71 -5.27
CA VAL A 182 4.58 -16.72 -5.93
C VAL A 182 4.41 -16.74 -7.45
N ALA A 183 4.36 -17.93 -8.06
CA ALA A 183 4.13 -18.07 -9.50
C ALA A 183 2.75 -17.52 -9.90
N PHE A 184 1.73 -17.76 -9.08
CA PHE A 184 0.39 -17.25 -9.31
C PHE A 184 0.33 -15.72 -9.21
N THR A 185 0.90 -15.11 -8.16
CA THR A 185 0.91 -13.65 -8.01
C THR A 185 1.72 -12.98 -9.12
N MET A 186 2.85 -13.58 -9.54
CA MET A 186 3.63 -13.14 -10.69
C MET A 186 2.80 -13.18 -11.98
N PHE A 187 2.10 -14.28 -12.24
CA PHE A 187 1.24 -14.42 -13.41
C PHE A 187 0.15 -13.34 -13.43
N VAL A 188 -0.55 -13.12 -12.30
CA VAL A 188 -1.58 -12.08 -12.20
C VAL A 188 -0.98 -10.69 -12.43
N GLY A 189 0.18 -10.38 -11.84
CA GLY A 189 0.86 -9.09 -11.99
C GLY A 189 1.29 -8.81 -13.43
N MET A 190 1.78 -9.82 -14.15
CA MET A 190 2.12 -9.70 -15.58
C MET A 190 0.89 -9.54 -16.46
N THR A 191 -0.24 -10.14 -16.08
CA THR A 191 -1.47 -10.15 -16.87
C THR A 191 -2.25 -8.84 -16.75
N PHE A 192 -2.24 -8.20 -15.57
CA PHE A 192 -3.02 -6.98 -15.31
C PHE A 192 -2.12 -5.82 -14.85
N PRO A 193 -1.34 -5.19 -15.76
CA PRO A 193 -0.38 -4.14 -15.38
C PRO A 193 -1.02 -2.74 -15.20
N PHE A 194 -2.24 -2.66 -14.65
CA PHE A 194 -2.99 -1.40 -14.51
C PHE A 194 -2.75 -0.74 -13.14
N PHE A 195 -1.53 -0.28 -12.89
CA PHE A 195 -1.07 0.15 -11.57
C PHE A 195 -2.04 1.09 -10.83
N GLY A 196 -2.31 2.30 -11.32
CA GLY A 196 -3.21 3.25 -10.62
C GLY A 196 -4.65 2.75 -10.48
N GLY A 197 -5.17 2.04 -11.48
CA GLY A 197 -6.50 1.44 -11.39
C GLY A 197 -6.60 0.36 -10.30
N LEU A 198 -5.56 -0.46 -10.15
CA LEU A 198 -5.47 -1.49 -9.10
C LEU A 198 -5.31 -0.87 -7.70
N LEU A 199 -4.49 0.19 -7.57
CA LEU A 199 -4.32 0.92 -6.31
C LEU A 199 -5.65 1.49 -5.84
N GLY A 200 -6.34 2.25 -6.70
CA GLY A 200 -7.64 2.83 -6.39
C GLY A 200 -8.71 1.78 -6.08
N PHE A 201 -8.71 0.66 -6.81
CA PHE A 201 -9.65 -0.44 -6.58
C PHE A 201 -9.42 -1.14 -5.24
N PHE A 202 -8.21 -1.67 -5.00
CA PHE A 202 -7.92 -2.44 -3.79
C PHE A 202 -7.82 -1.56 -2.54
N GLY A 203 -7.41 -0.30 -2.69
CA GLY A 203 -7.46 0.71 -1.64
C GLY A 203 -8.86 0.87 -1.04
N GLY A 204 -9.88 0.96 -1.89
CA GLY A 204 -11.27 0.96 -1.45
C GLY A 204 -11.76 -0.43 -1.03
N PHE A 205 -11.72 -1.40 -1.93
CA PHE A 205 -12.42 -2.68 -1.77
C PHE A 205 -11.83 -3.53 -0.64
N ALA A 206 -10.51 -3.68 -0.59
CA ALA A 206 -9.85 -4.58 0.35
C ALA A 206 -9.39 -3.85 1.61
N PHE A 207 -8.77 -2.66 1.46
CA PHE A 207 -8.16 -1.97 2.58
C PHE A 207 -9.13 -1.09 3.38
N ALA A 208 -10.20 -0.56 2.77
CA ALA A 208 -11.17 0.21 3.53
C ALA A 208 -11.85 -0.63 4.66
N PRO A 209 -12.28 -1.88 4.41
CA PRO A 209 -12.77 -2.78 5.45
C PRO A 209 -11.79 -3.06 6.57
N THR A 210 -10.59 -3.50 6.22
CA THR A 210 -9.60 -3.98 7.19
C THR A 210 -9.04 -2.85 8.05
N THR A 211 -9.05 -1.62 7.54
CA THR A 211 -8.44 -0.46 8.19
C THR A 211 -9.47 0.43 8.90
N TYR A 212 -10.56 0.79 8.23
CA TYR A 212 -11.43 1.87 8.72
C TYR A 212 -12.64 1.39 9.50
N PHE A 213 -13.30 0.29 9.08
CA PHE A 213 -14.56 -0.10 9.72
C PHE A 213 -14.50 -1.39 10.53
N LEU A 214 -13.78 -2.44 10.10
CA LEU A 214 -13.72 -3.68 10.88
C LEU A 214 -13.09 -3.48 12.27
N PRO A 215 -11.92 -2.80 12.41
CA PRO A 215 -11.34 -2.52 13.72
C PRO A 215 -12.27 -1.69 14.60
N CYS A 216 -12.97 -0.71 14.02
CA CYS A 216 -13.91 0.14 14.75
C CYS A 216 -15.14 -0.63 15.24
N ILE A 217 -15.69 -1.53 14.41
CA ILE A 217 -16.79 -2.42 14.82
C ILE A 217 -16.33 -3.35 15.94
N MET A 218 -15.16 -3.97 15.80
CA MET A 218 -14.59 -4.83 16.84
C MET A 218 -14.38 -4.05 18.15
N TRP A 219 -13.87 -2.83 18.08
CA TRP A 219 -13.69 -1.96 19.25
C TRP A 219 -15.02 -1.64 19.94
N LEU A 220 -16.05 -1.26 19.18
CA LEU A 220 -17.37 -0.97 19.71
C LEU A 220 -18.03 -2.22 20.34
N ALA A 221 -17.82 -3.40 19.75
CA ALA A 221 -18.40 -4.66 20.22
C ALA A 221 -17.69 -5.20 21.49
N ILE A 222 -16.36 -5.13 21.53
CA ILE A 222 -15.54 -5.68 22.62
C ILE A 222 -15.46 -4.71 23.79
N TYR A 223 -15.06 -3.46 23.54
CA TYR A 223 -14.77 -2.49 24.60
C TYR A 223 -16.02 -1.73 25.08
N LYS A 224 -17.07 -1.66 24.25
CA LYS A 224 -18.35 -0.99 24.56
C LYS A 224 -18.17 0.41 25.20
N PRO A 225 -17.51 1.36 24.51
CA PRO A 225 -17.26 2.69 25.06
C PRO A 225 -18.58 3.41 25.37
N LYS A 226 -18.54 4.35 26.33
CA LYS A 226 -19.71 5.17 26.71
C LYS A 226 -20.33 5.82 25.47
N LYS A 227 -21.64 5.65 25.30
CA LYS A 227 -22.39 6.26 24.19
C LYS A 227 -22.17 7.78 24.19
N PHE A 228 -21.99 8.35 23.00
CA PHE A 228 -21.65 9.77 22.78
C PHE A 228 -20.30 10.24 23.34
N SER A 229 -19.42 9.33 23.78
CA SER A 229 -18.01 9.69 24.02
C SER A 229 -17.28 9.99 22.71
N LEU A 230 -16.14 10.67 22.81
CA LEU A 230 -15.26 10.93 21.65
C LEU A 230 -14.89 9.63 20.93
N SER A 231 -14.47 8.59 21.67
CA SER A 231 -14.17 7.28 21.09
C SER A 231 -15.37 6.69 20.35
N TRP A 232 -16.59 6.82 20.88
CA TRP A 232 -17.80 6.34 20.22
C TRP A 232 -18.04 7.05 18.88
N TRP A 233 -17.96 8.39 18.86
CA TRP A 233 -18.14 9.18 17.63
C TRP A 233 -17.06 8.90 16.60
N THR A 234 -15.78 8.87 16.99
CA THR A 234 -14.67 8.59 16.07
C THR A 234 -14.84 7.24 15.39
N ASN A 235 -15.20 6.19 16.15
CA ASN A 235 -15.40 4.86 15.56
C ASN A 235 -16.57 4.85 14.56
N TRP A 236 -17.68 5.52 14.85
CA TRP A 236 -18.81 5.61 13.90
C TRP A 236 -18.45 6.39 12.63
N ILE A 237 -17.71 7.49 12.77
CA ILE A 237 -17.23 8.26 11.62
C ILE A 237 -16.32 7.39 10.75
N CYS A 238 -15.37 6.66 11.34
CA CYS A 238 -14.50 5.73 10.62
C CYS A 238 -15.29 4.61 9.93
N ILE A 239 -16.36 4.09 10.55
CA ILE A 239 -17.24 3.09 9.94
C ILE A 239 -17.94 3.66 8.69
N VAL A 240 -18.59 4.83 8.81
CA VAL A 240 -19.31 5.45 7.71
C VAL A 240 -18.36 5.81 6.57
N LEU A 241 -17.23 6.45 6.88
CA LEU A 241 -16.21 6.79 5.88
C LEU A 241 -15.63 5.54 5.22
N GLY A 242 -15.33 4.50 5.99
CA GLY A 242 -14.82 3.22 5.48
C GLY A 242 -15.80 2.54 4.53
N LEU A 243 -17.10 2.55 4.84
CA LEU A 243 -18.15 2.02 3.94
C LEU A 243 -18.30 2.85 2.66
N LEU A 244 -18.23 4.18 2.77
CA LEU A 244 -18.24 5.05 1.60
C LEU A 244 -17.00 4.82 0.72
N LEU A 245 -15.81 4.67 1.30
CA LEU A 245 -14.58 4.35 0.56
C LEU A 245 -14.69 2.97 -0.11
N MET A 246 -15.16 1.95 0.61
CA MET A 246 -15.34 0.60 0.07
C MET A 246 -16.30 0.55 -1.11
N THR A 247 -17.33 1.40 -1.12
CA THR A 247 -18.33 1.40 -2.19
C THR A 247 -17.94 2.31 -3.36
N LEU A 248 -17.42 3.52 -3.09
CA LEU A 248 -17.21 4.53 -4.10
C LEU A 248 -15.85 4.40 -4.81
N ALA A 249 -14.75 4.16 -4.07
CA ALA A 249 -13.42 4.14 -4.67
C ALA A 249 -13.23 3.01 -5.70
N PRO A 250 -13.75 1.78 -5.47
CA PRO A 250 -13.66 0.71 -6.47
C PRO A 250 -14.36 1.04 -7.79
N ILE A 251 -15.38 1.88 -7.79
CA ILE A 251 -16.05 2.31 -9.03
C ILE A 251 -15.09 3.14 -9.90
N GLY A 252 -14.35 4.05 -9.28
CA GLY A 252 -13.30 4.83 -9.95
C GLY A 252 -12.18 3.92 -10.49
N GLY A 253 -11.62 3.08 -9.62
CA GLY A 253 -10.55 2.15 -9.96
C GLY A 253 -10.94 1.19 -11.09
N LEU A 254 -12.13 0.58 -11.02
CA LEU A 254 -12.66 -0.29 -12.09
C LEU A 254 -12.82 0.46 -13.41
N ARG A 255 -13.34 1.69 -13.40
CA ARG A 255 -13.46 2.47 -14.62
C ARG A 255 -12.08 2.74 -15.24
N GLN A 256 -11.08 3.07 -14.43
CA GLN A 256 -9.71 3.28 -14.91
C GLN A 256 -9.14 1.99 -15.52
N ILE A 257 -9.31 0.84 -14.86
CA ILE A 257 -8.91 -0.47 -15.39
C ILE A 257 -9.60 -0.74 -16.73
N ILE A 258 -10.92 -0.54 -16.83
CA ILE A 258 -11.68 -0.77 -18.07
C ILE A 258 -11.18 0.12 -19.19
N LEU A 259 -10.90 1.40 -18.92
CA LEU A 259 -10.39 2.32 -19.94
C LEU A 259 -8.99 1.94 -20.40
N SER A 260 -8.10 1.57 -19.49
CA SER A 260 -6.74 1.11 -19.81
C SER A 260 -6.75 -0.23 -20.54
N ALA A 261 -7.64 -1.14 -20.17
CA ALA A 261 -7.75 -2.47 -20.78
C ALA A 261 -8.23 -2.43 -22.24
N LYS A 262 -9.02 -1.43 -22.65
CA LYS A 262 -9.50 -1.29 -24.04
C LYS A 262 -8.37 -1.19 -25.07
N GLY A 263 -7.24 -0.59 -24.69
CA GLY A 263 -6.07 -0.43 -25.55
C GLY A 263 -5.00 -1.49 -25.32
N TYR A 264 -5.17 -2.37 -24.33
CA TYR A 264 -4.14 -3.31 -23.91
C TYR A 264 -4.21 -4.60 -24.73
N LYS A 265 -3.07 -5.02 -25.28
CA LYS A 265 -2.90 -6.33 -25.93
C LYS A 265 -2.13 -7.24 -25.00
N PHE A 266 -2.74 -8.35 -24.63
CA PHE A 266 -2.09 -9.36 -23.79
C PHE A 266 -0.90 -9.99 -24.54
N TYR A 267 0.28 -9.95 -23.90
CA TYR A 267 1.50 -10.65 -24.35
C TYR A 267 1.94 -10.36 -25.79
N SER A 268 1.71 -9.14 -26.28
CA SER A 268 2.03 -8.69 -27.65
C SER A 268 3.08 -7.60 -27.70
#